data_AF-A0A968UJC3-F1
#
_entry.id   AF-A0A968UJC3-F1
#
_cell.length_a   1.000
_cell.length_b   1.000
_cell.length_c   1.000
_cell.angle_alpha   90.00
_cell.angle_beta   90.00
_cell.angle_gamma   90.00
#
_symmetry.space_group_name_H-M   'P 1'
#
loop_
_entity.id
_entity.type
_entity.pdbx_description
1 polymer ?
#
loop_
_entity_poly.entity_id
_entity_poly.type
_entity_poly.pdbx_seq_one_letter_code
_entity_poly.pdbx_strand_id
1 'polypeptide(L)'
;MMWFGMIPDPPDRPAQGQANPTLADTHLKQRGTVTETIRPGRRGRVAFQATTWFAFCQYQVVLMPGMPVYVVDLYNATTLIVKPVLLDVSSIVLDEPV
;
A
#
# COMPACT_ATOMS: atom_id res chain seq x y z
N MET A 1 -30.07 56.51 -15.42
CA MET A 1 -31.44 55.95 -15.25
C MET A 1 -31.31 54.44 -15.14
N MET A 2 -31.71 53.89 -13.97
CA MET A 2 -32.39 52.59 -13.74
C MET A 2 -31.59 51.32 -14.12
N TRP A 3 -30.91 50.58 -13.21
CA TRP A 3 -31.38 49.61 -12.18
C TRP A 3 -32.41 48.57 -12.68
N PHE A 4 -32.03 47.29 -12.76
CA PHE A 4 -32.80 46.01 -12.61
C PHE A 4 -31.86 44.86 -13.05
N GLY A 5 -31.65 43.73 -12.38
CA GLY A 5 -32.11 43.11 -11.13
C GLY A 5 -31.25 41.84 -10.98
N MET A 6 -30.66 41.60 -9.82
CA MET A 6 -31.09 40.54 -8.90
C MET A 6 -31.55 39.24 -9.62
N ILE A 7 -30.60 38.33 -9.86
CA ILE A 7 -30.89 36.90 -9.97
C ILE A 7 -30.45 36.28 -8.63
N PRO A 8 -31.32 35.52 -7.94
CA PRO A 8 -31.08 35.01 -6.60
C PRO A 8 -29.94 33.99 -6.53
N ASP A 9 -29.30 33.94 -5.36
CA ASP A 9 -28.48 32.84 -4.89
C ASP A 9 -29.14 31.48 -5.22
N PRO A 10 -28.45 30.54 -5.89
CA PRO A 10 -28.92 29.17 -5.96
C PRO A 10 -28.65 28.49 -4.61
N PRO A 11 -29.69 28.12 -3.84
CA PRO A 11 -29.50 27.31 -2.66
C PRO A 11 -29.17 25.88 -3.09
N ASP A 12 -28.17 25.31 -2.43
CA ASP A 12 -27.92 23.88 -2.32
C ASP A 12 -27.75 23.12 -3.65
N ARG A 13 -26.49 23.05 -4.11
CA ARG A 13 -26.02 21.80 -4.71
C ARG A 13 -25.09 21.10 -3.72
N PRO A 14 -25.48 19.90 -3.26
CA PRO A 14 -24.86 19.24 -2.14
C PRO A 14 -23.50 18.65 -2.53
N ALA A 15 -22.58 18.72 -1.58
CA ALA A 15 -21.53 17.72 -1.35
C ALA A 15 -20.88 17.13 -2.62
N GLN A 16 -20.08 17.94 -3.31
CA GLN A 16 -18.77 17.42 -3.69
C GLN A 16 -17.87 17.74 -2.51
N GLY A 17 -17.74 16.90 -1.48
CA GLY A 17 -17.46 15.48 -1.65
C GLY A 17 -16.19 15.27 -2.50
N GLN A 18 -15.47 16.34 -2.85
CA GLN A 18 -14.20 16.24 -3.53
C GLN A 18 -13.19 15.95 -2.45
N ALA A 19 -12.96 14.64 -2.31
CA ALA A 19 -12.01 13.99 -1.44
C ALA A 19 -10.93 14.97 -0.97
N ASN A 20 -11.01 15.29 0.31
CA ASN A 20 -9.91 15.76 1.12
C ASN A 20 -8.60 15.21 0.53
N PRO A 21 -7.65 16.02 0.03
CA PRO A 21 -6.37 15.51 -0.45
C PRO A 21 -5.49 15.01 0.70
N THR A 22 -6.07 14.39 1.73
CA THR A 22 -5.42 13.44 2.64
C THR A 22 -5.18 12.08 1.96
N LEU A 23 -5.01 12.07 0.64
CA LEU A 23 -4.29 11.02 -0.10
C LEU A 23 -2.87 11.49 -0.47
N ALA A 24 -2.48 12.70 -0.03
CA ALA A 24 -1.11 13.20 -0.08
C ALA A 24 -0.18 12.53 0.97
N ASP A 25 -0.71 11.64 1.82
CA ASP A 25 0.08 10.58 2.47
C ASP A 25 0.29 9.38 1.53
N THR A 26 0.48 9.70 0.24
CA THR A 26 1.29 8.92 -0.69
C THR A 26 2.74 8.99 -0.21
N HIS A 27 3.00 8.54 1.01
CA HIS A 27 4.33 8.17 1.44
C HIS A 27 4.62 6.87 0.70
N LEU A 28 5.17 7.04 -0.50
CA LEU A 28 5.56 6.06 -1.51
C LEU A 28 6.41 4.93 -0.91
N LYS A 29 5.84 4.08 -0.06
CA LYS A 29 6.47 2.84 0.36
C LYS A 29 6.56 2.00 -0.91
N GLN A 30 7.76 1.92 -1.45
CA GLN A 30 7.98 1.33 -2.75
C GLN A 30 7.66 -0.17 -2.63
N ARG A 31 6.66 -0.63 -3.38
CA ARG A 31 6.13 -1.99 -3.28
C ARG A 31 7.01 -2.94 -4.09
N GLY A 32 7.33 -4.08 -3.50
CA GLY A 32 8.02 -5.20 -4.15
C GLY A 32 7.15 -6.46 -4.13
N THR A 33 7.55 -7.44 -4.92
CA THR A 33 6.92 -8.77 -4.94
C THR A 33 7.98 -9.81 -4.62
N VAL A 34 7.69 -10.71 -3.68
CA VAL A 34 8.62 -11.79 -3.33
C VAL A 34 8.76 -12.75 -4.52
N THR A 35 9.98 -13.02 -4.96
CA THR A 35 10.27 -13.99 -6.02
C THR A 35 10.84 -15.29 -5.48
N GLU A 36 11.47 -15.25 -4.31
CA GLU A 36 12.00 -16.41 -3.60
C GLU A 36 11.64 -16.32 -2.12
N THR A 37 11.20 -17.44 -1.54
CA THR A 37 10.71 -17.50 -0.16
C THR A 37 11.68 -16.87 0.82
N ILE A 38 11.21 -15.86 1.57
CA ILE A 38 11.98 -15.25 2.66
C ILE A 38 11.55 -15.93 3.95
N ARG A 39 12.49 -16.61 4.62
CA ARG A 39 12.26 -17.28 5.92
C ARG A 39 12.77 -16.39 7.05
N PRO A 40 12.25 -16.54 8.29
CA PRO A 40 12.75 -15.81 9.44
C PRO A 40 14.26 -16.01 9.61
N GLY A 41 15.00 -14.91 9.71
CA GLY A 41 16.46 -14.92 9.85
C GLY A 41 17.23 -15.33 8.59
N ARG A 42 16.57 -15.54 7.44
CA ARG A 42 17.22 -15.84 6.16
C ARG A 42 16.87 -14.81 5.09
N ARG A 43 17.84 -14.54 4.23
CA ARG A 43 17.63 -13.71 3.03
C ARG A 43 16.85 -14.51 1.99
N GLY A 44 15.94 -13.85 1.29
CA GLY A 44 15.31 -14.34 0.07
C GLY A 44 15.45 -13.30 -1.04
N ARG A 45 14.54 -13.32 -2.02
CA ARG A 45 14.59 -12.41 -3.17
C ARG A 45 13.25 -11.75 -3.42
N VAL A 46 13.31 -10.49 -3.84
CA VAL A 46 12.14 -9.70 -4.24
C VAL A 46 12.39 -9.05 -5.59
N ALA A 47 11.36 -9.02 -6.43
CA ALA A 47 11.30 -8.15 -7.58
C ALA A 47 10.94 -6.73 -7.11
N PHE A 48 11.82 -5.79 -7.40
CA PHE A 48 11.70 -4.39 -7.04
C PHE A 48 12.21 -3.52 -8.21
N GLN A 49 11.37 -2.61 -8.70
CA GLN A 49 11.68 -1.77 -9.89
C GLN A 49 12.20 -2.59 -11.08
N ALA A 50 11.50 -3.68 -11.42
CA ALA A 50 11.86 -4.61 -12.51
C ALA A 50 13.22 -5.34 -12.36
N THR A 51 13.90 -5.21 -11.21
CA THR A 51 15.14 -5.93 -10.90
C THR A 51 14.92 -6.86 -9.70
N THR A 52 15.64 -7.98 -9.64
CA THR A 52 15.60 -8.86 -8.47
C THR A 52 16.69 -8.47 -7.48
N TRP A 53 16.28 -8.18 -6.24
CA TRP A 53 17.16 -7.79 -5.14
C TRP A 53 17.15 -8.85 -4.04
N PHE A 54 18.26 -8.96 -3.30
CA PHE A 54 18.22 -9.68 -2.03
C PHE A 54 17.30 -8.95 -1.07
N ALA A 55 16.49 -9.70 -0.33
CA ALA A 55 15.55 -9.17 0.63
C ALA A 55 15.69 -9.85 1.98
N PHE A 56 15.57 -9.05 3.03
CA PHE A 56 15.53 -9.52 4.40
C PHE A 56 14.27 -9.00 5.09
N CYS A 57 13.52 -9.90 5.71
CA CYS A 57 12.39 -9.53 6.54
C CYS A 57 12.82 -9.48 8.00
N GLN A 58 12.68 -8.32 8.62
CA GLN A 58 12.97 -8.13 10.04
C GLN A 58 11.94 -8.81 10.96
N TYR A 59 10.80 -9.23 10.42
CA TYR A 59 9.75 -9.93 11.17
C TYR A 59 9.98 -11.43 11.12
N GLN A 60 9.57 -12.15 12.17
CA GLN A 60 9.64 -13.62 12.21
C GLN A 60 8.51 -14.28 11.40
N VAL A 61 8.36 -13.87 10.14
CA VAL A 61 7.32 -14.36 9.23
C VAL A 61 7.96 -15.02 8.00
N VAL A 62 7.23 -15.97 7.41
CA VAL A 62 7.61 -16.56 6.12
C VAL A 62 6.87 -15.81 5.02
N LEU A 63 7.61 -15.23 4.08
CA LEU A 63 7.03 -14.57 2.92
C LEU A 63 7.17 -15.49 1.72
N MET A 64 6.03 -15.89 1.14
CA MET A 64 5.99 -16.79 0.00
C MET A 64 6.17 -16.03 -1.32
N PRO A 65 6.70 -16.67 -2.37
CA PRO A 65 6.73 -16.11 -3.71
C PRO A 65 5.34 -15.61 -4.14
N GLY A 66 5.29 -14.46 -4.80
CA GLY A 66 4.05 -13.77 -5.19
C GLY A 66 3.48 -12.86 -4.10
N MET A 67 3.92 -12.96 -2.84
CA MET A 67 3.43 -12.06 -1.81
C MET A 67 3.92 -10.62 -2.04
N PRO A 68 3.04 -9.62 -1.92
CA PRO A 68 3.44 -8.24 -1.93
C PRO A 68 4.15 -7.87 -0.63
N VAL A 69 5.18 -7.05 -0.75
CA VAL A 69 5.95 -6.50 0.39
C VAL A 69 6.21 -5.02 0.20
N TYR A 70 6.43 -4.31 1.29
CA TYR A 70 6.91 -2.93 1.27
C TYR A 70 8.42 -2.91 1.52
N VAL A 71 9.17 -2.26 0.63
CA VAL A 71 10.56 -1.91 0.88
C VAL A 71 10.59 -0.74 1.85
N VAL A 72 11.28 -0.93 2.97
CA VAL A 72 11.40 0.10 4.01
C VAL A 72 12.79 0.66 4.13
N ASP A 73 13.81 -0.11 3.76
CA ASP A 73 15.20 0.33 3.86
C ASP A 73 16.12 -0.47 2.92
N LEU A 74 17.37 -0.02 2.77
CA LEU A 74 18.44 -0.70 2.06
C LEU A 74 19.62 -0.93 2.99
N TYR A 75 19.96 -2.19 3.24
CA TYR A 75 21.08 -2.62 4.06
C TYR A 75 22.30 -3.00 3.20
N ASN A 76 23.47 -2.46 3.57
CA ASN A 76 24.76 -2.72 2.91
C ASN A 76 24.72 -2.61 1.37
N ALA A 77 23.94 -1.66 0.85
CA ALA A 77 23.76 -1.37 -0.59
C ALA A 77 23.23 -2.51 -1.48
N THR A 78 23.03 -3.72 -0.95
CA THR A 78 22.73 -4.93 -1.72
C THR A 78 21.52 -5.71 -1.21
N THR A 79 21.06 -5.43 0.01
CA THR A 79 19.95 -6.16 0.65
C THR A 79 18.83 -5.20 1.02
N LEU A 80 17.65 -5.37 0.42
CA LEU A 80 16.46 -4.60 0.78
C LEU A 80 15.85 -5.12 2.08
N ILE A 81 15.56 -4.22 3.01
CA ILE A 81 14.76 -4.52 4.20
C ILE A 81 13.30 -4.37 3.82
N VAL A 82 12.52 -5.45 4.01
CA VAL A 82 11.13 -5.52 3.58
C VAL A 82 10.19 -5.85 4.73
N LYS A 83 8.96 -5.32 4.63
CA LYS A 83 7.86 -5.64 5.54
C LYS A 83 6.74 -6.34 4.78
N PRO A 84 6.07 -7.35 5.37
CA PRO A 84 4.87 -7.92 4.78
C PRO A 84 3.81 -6.83 4.59
N VAL A 85 3.10 -6.87 3.47
CA VAL A 85 1.78 -6.25 3.41
C VAL A 85 0.86 -7.20 4.19
N LEU A 86 0.44 -6.79 5.39
CA LEU A 86 -0.63 -7.48 6.09
C LEU A 86 -1.89 -7.31 5.24
N LEU A 87 -2.19 -8.33 4.45
CA LEU A 87 -3.53 -8.47 3.88
C LEU A 87 -4.41 -8.72 5.10
N ASP A 88 -5.28 -7.75 5.39
CA ASP A 88 -6.24 -7.85 6.45
C ASP A 88 -7.09 -9.11 6.20
N VAL A 89 -6.87 -10.15 6.99
CA VAL A 89 -7.49 -11.48 6.79
C VAL A 89 -8.97 -11.46 7.23
N SER A 90 -9.54 -10.29 7.50
CA SER A 90 -10.94 -10.11 7.91
C SER A 90 -11.95 -10.56 6.84
N SER A 91 -11.53 -10.90 5.62
CA SER A 91 -12.39 -11.47 4.58
C SER A 91 -12.44 -13.01 4.56
N ILE A 92 -11.72 -13.71 5.45
CA ILE A 92 -11.80 -15.18 5.56
C ILE A 92 -12.47 -15.52 6.90
N VAL A 93 -13.76 -15.20 7.02
CA VAL A 93 -14.60 -15.80 8.05
C VAL A 93 -15.08 -17.15 7.50
N LEU A 94 -14.75 -18.17 8.28
CA LEU A 94 -15.14 -19.58 8.24
C LEU A 94 -16.57 -19.83 7.72
N ASP A 95 -16.69 -20.63 6.67
CA ASP A 95 -17.85 -21.52 6.54
C ASP A 95 -17.47 -22.80 7.32
N GLU A 96 -17.89 -22.86 8.58
CA GLU A 96 -17.82 -24.08 9.41
C GLU A 96 -18.79 -25.13 8.84
N PRO A 97 -18.46 -26.44 8.95
CA PRO A 97 -19.26 -27.50 8.37
C PRO A 97 -20.54 -27.75 9.17
N VAL A 98 -21.62 -28.12 8.48
CA VAL A 98 -22.80 -28.80 9.07
C VAL A 98 -23.02 -30.15 8.40
#